data_AF-A0A443Q936-F1
#
_entry.id   AF-A0A443Q936-F1
#
_cell.length_a   1.000
_cell.length_b   1.000
_cell.length_c   1.000
_cell.angle_alpha   90.00
_cell.angle_beta   90.00
_cell.angle_gamma   90.00
#
_symmetry.space_group_name_H-M   'P 1'
#
loop_
_entity.id
_entity.type
_entity.pdbx_description
1 polymer ?
#
loop_
_entity_poly.entity_id
_entity_poly.type
_entity_poly.pdbx_seq_one_letter_code
_entity_poly.pdbx_strand_id
1 'polypeptide(L)'
;MCFLPPNTTAALQPVDQGIGKSLKVQYRKMVINRLITLMDSNAVENAVSLAKAINMLDCCQWLFLAWNNVSTDCIIKCFRKAGIGESICSQEIIVAPEFPITIMNGMTTEEYISFDENLPICDEIVDFENYIMQRITKDCNEETIDSSTESEEEEL
;
A
#
# COMPACT_ATOMS: atom_id res chain seq x y z
N MET A 1 -2.84 -24.92 -10.19
CA MET A 1 -2.30 -23.92 -9.23
C MET A 1 -0.85 -24.29 -8.97
N CYS A 2 0.09 -23.37 -9.17
CA CYS A 2 1.51 -23.59 -8.83
C CYS A 2 1.77 -22.87 -7.51
N PHE A 3 2.25 -23.57 -6.49
CA PHE A 3 2.60 -22.98 -5.20
C PHE A 3 4.11 -22.75 -5.15
N LEU A 4 4.51 -21.62 -4.57
CA LEU A 4 5.91 -21.35 -4.28
C LEU A 4 6.38 -22.27 -3.12
N PRO A 5 7.60 -22.81 -3.16
CA PRO A 5 8.13 -23.59 -2.06
C PRO A 5 8.20 -22.74 -0.77
N PRO A 6 8.12 -23.37 0.42
CA PRO A 6 8.28 -22.64 1.68
C PRO A 6 9.64 -21.92 1.73
N ASN A 7 9.67 -20.69 2.28
CA ASN A 7 10.84 -19.81 2.34
C ASN A 7 11.41 -19.40 0.96
N THR A 8 10.52 -19.16 0.01
CA THR A 8 10.90 -18.62 -1.29
C THR A 8 11.55 -17.25 -1.12
N THR A 9 12.88 -17.19 -1.31
CA THR A 9 13.65 -15.95 -1.33
C THR A 9 13.12 -15.01 -2.42
N ALA A 10 13.21 -13.69 -2.20
CA ALA A 10 12.75 -12.64 -3.12
C ALA A 10 13.08 -12.90 -4.61
N ALA A 11 14.20 -13.57 -4.91
CA ALA A 11 14.60 -13.98 -6.25
C ALA A 11 13.53 -14.79 -7.04
N LEU A 12 12.63 -15.49 -6.37
CA LEU A 12 11.63 -16.37 -7.01
C LEU A 12 10.21 -15.79 -6.97
N GLN A 13 10.00 -14.62 -6.36
CA GLN A 13 8.69 -13.99 -6.29
C GLN A 13 8.55 -12.95 -7.41
N PRO A 14 7.56 -13.07 -8.33
CA PRO A 14 7.34 -12.09 -9.39
C PRO A 14 7.15 -10.65 -8.88
N VAL A 15 6.64 -10.50 -7.66
CA VAL A 15 6.46 -9.19 -7.01
C VAL A 15 7.80 -8.47 -6.85
N ASP A 16 8.81 -9.18 -6.35
CA ASP A 16 10.15 -8.66 -6.11
C ASP A 16 10.99 -8.56 -7.40
N GLN A 17 10.54 -9.19 -8.49
CA GLN A 17 11.17 -9.09 -9.81
C GLN A 17 10.85 -7.79 -10.57
N GLY A 18 10.05 -6.91 -9.98
CA GLY A 18 9.81 -5.56 -10.50
C GLY A 18 8.35 -5.09 -10.48
N ILE A 19 7.38 -5.98 -10.21
CA ILE A 19 5.97 -5.57 -10.12
C ILE A 19 5.78 -4.60 -8.95
N GLY A 20 6.35 -4.90 -7.77
CA GLY A 20 6.27 -4.01 -6.61
C GLY A 20 6.94 -2.65 -6.87
N LYS A 21 8.12 -2.65 -7.49
CA LYS A 21 8.81 -1.41 -7.88
C LYS A 21 7.97 -0.59 -8.87
N SER A 22 7.40 -1.22 -9.90
CA SER A 22 6.55 -0.56 -10.90
C SER A 22 5.33 0.08 -10.25
N LEU A 23 4.67 -0.65 -9.33
CA LEU A 23 3.55 -0.13 -8.56
C LEU A 23 3.94 1.08 -7.70
N LYS A 24 5.06 1.00 -6.96
CA LYS A 24 5.59 2.11 -6.15
C LYS A 24 5.83 3.35 -7.00
N VAL A 25 6.43 3.21 -8.18
CA VAL A 25 6.68 4.32 -9.11
C VAL A 25 5.38 5.01 -9.51
N GLN A 26 4.38 4.24 -9.97
CA GLN A 26 3.11 4.80 -10.42
C GLN A 26 2.35 5.51 -9.30
N TYR A 27 2.34 4.91 -8.10
CA TYR A 27 1.71 5.50 -6.92
C TYR A 27 2.40 6.80 -6.50
N ARG A 28 3.73 6.76 -6.34
CA ARG A 28 4.55 7.89 -5.90
C ARG A 28 4.46 9.09 -6.85
N LYS A 29 4.29 8.85 -8.15
CA LYS A 29 4.03 9.91 -9.15
C LYS A 29 2.72 10.66 -8.87
N MET A 30 1.65 9.95 -8.50
CA MET A 30 0.36 10.57 -8.17
C MET A 30 0.47 11.41 -6.90
N VAL A 31 1.14 10.89 -5.88
CA VAL A 31 1.41 11.63 -4.63
C VAL A 31 2.14 12.94 -4.93
N ILE A 32 3.25 12.89 -5.68
CA ILE A 32 4.02 14.09 -6.00
C ILE A 32 3.19 15.10 -6.80
N ASN A 33 2.46 14.66 -7.83
CA ASN A 33 1.62 15.55 -8.62
C ASN A 33 0.55 16.23 -7.75
N ARG A 34 -0.04 15.51 -6.79
CA ARG A 34 -0.99 16.08 -5.84
C ARG A 34 -0.32 17.14 -4.96
N LEU A 35 0.86 16.84 -4.43
CA LEU A 35 1.62 17.78 -3.59
C LEU A 35 1.99 19.05 -4.35
N ILE A 36 2.53 18.92 -5.57
CA ILE A 36 2.86 20.06 -6.44
C ILE A 36 1.60 20.90 -6.71
N THR A 37 0.49 20.27 -7.08
CA THR A 37 -0.78 20.98 -7.33
C THR A 37 -1.26 21.76 -6.11
N LEU A 38 -1.13 21.20 -4.90
CA LEU A 38 -1.53 21.87 -3.65
C LEU A 38 -0.62 23.07 -3.33
N MET A 39 0.67 22.95 -3.62
CA MET A 39 1.65 24.03 -3.44
C MET A 39 1.41 25.16 -4.46
N ASP A 40 1.27 24.83 -5.75
CA ASP A 40 1.09 25.82 -6.83
C ASP A 40 -0.23 26.59 -6.72
N SER A 41 -1.28 25.96 -6.18
CA SER A 41 -2.60 26.59 -6.01
C SER A 41 -2.70 27.50 -4.77
N ASN A 42 -1.63 27.60 -3.95
CA ASN A 42 -1.68 28.22 -2.62
C ASN A 42 -2.84 27.70 -1.75
N ALA A 43 -3.36 26.49 -2.02
CA ALA A 43 -4.45 25.90 -1.26
C ALA A 43 -4.02 25.49 0.16
N VAL A 44 -2.70 25.50 0.41
CA VAL A 44 -2.09 25.02 1.63
C VAL A 44 -1.01 26.01 2.07
N GLU A 45 -1.12 26.49 3.31
CA GLU A 45 -0.25 27.56 3.82
C GLU A 45 1.08 27.06 4.40
N ASN A 46 1.16 25.79 4.82
CA ASN A 46 2.35 25.24 5.47
C ASN A 46 2.44 23.71 5.33
N ALA A 47 3.60 23.15 5.69
CA ALA A 47 3.88 21.71 5.58
C ALA A 47 2.93 20.82 6.42
N VAL A 48 2.42 21.31 7.56
CA VAL A 48 1.49 20.54 8.40
C VAL A 48 0.15 20.39 7.69
N SER A 49 -0.35 21.48 7.11
CA SER A 49 -1.58 21.46 6.30
C SER A 49 -1.39 20.60 5.03
N LEU A 50 -0.19 20.58 4.45
CA LEU A 50 0.14 19.76 3.28
C LEU A 50 0.08 18.27 3.61
N ALA A 51 0.67 17.87 4.75
CA ALA A 51 0.63 16.49 5.21
C ALA A 51 -0.81 16.01 5.50
N LYS A 52 -1.70 16.90 5.95
CA LYS A 52 -3.12 16.60 6.20
C LYS A 52 -3.99 16.63 4.95
N ALA A 53 -3.50 17.17 3.83
CA ALA A 53 -4.28 17.36 2.62
C ALA A 53 -4.49 16.06 1.81
N ILE A 54 -3.73 15.02 2.13
CA ILE A 54 -3.86 13.69 1.55
C ILE A 54 -4.54 12.79 2.59
N ASN A 55 -5.70 12.23 2.23
CA ASN A 55 -6.44 11.32 3.10
C ASN A 55 -6.36 9.86 2.61
N MET A 56 -6.89 8.93 3.41
CA MET A 56 -6.86 7.50 3.09
C MET A 56 -7.63 7.14 1.82
N LEU A 57 -8.71 7.86 1.50
CA LEU A 57 -9.48 7.62 0.27
C LEU A 57 -8.64 7.97 -0.96
N ASP A 58 -7.91 9.09 -0.93
CA ASP A 58 -6.97 9.46 -1.99
C ASP A 58 -5.92 8.35 -2.20
N CYS A 59 -5.34 7.85 -1.10
CA CYS A 59 -4.37 6.75 -1.14
C CYS A 59 -4.95 5.48 -1.80
N CYS A 60 -6.16 5.06 -1.41
CA CYS A 60 -6.83 3.89 -1.99
C CYS A 60 -7.09 4.08 -3.49
N GLN A 61 -7.56 5.27 -3.90
CA GLN A 61 -7.80 5.60 -5.30
C GLN A 61 -6.50 5.57 -6.12
N TRP A 62 -5.43 6.17 -5.61
CA TRP A 62 -4.14 6.14 -6.29
C TRP A 62 -3.54 4.75 -6.36
N LEU A 63 -3.71 3.93 -5.33
CA LEU A 63 -3.26 2.53 -5.39
C LEU A 63 -3.97 1.76 -6.50
N PHE A 64 -5.29 1.92 -6.61
CA PHE A 64 -6.07 1.32 -7.69
C PHE A 64 -5.62 1.80 -9.07
N LEU A 65 -5.46 3.11 -9.25
CA LEU A 65 -5.01 3.69 -10.52
C LEU A 65 -3.57 3.28 -10.85
N ALA A 66 -2.68 3.24 -9.85
CA ALA A 66 -1.29 2.84 -10.00
C ALA A 66 -1.20 1.38 -10.46
N TRP A 67 -1.99 0.48 -9.88
CA TRP A 67 -2.07 -0.92 -10.31
C TRP A 67 -2.51 -1.05 -11.76
N ASN A 68 -3.53 -0.31 -12.18
CA ASN A 68 -3.99 -0.32 -13.58
C ASN A 68 -2.96 0.25 -14.56
N ASN A 69 -2.02 1.07 -14.08
CA ASN A 69 -0.91 1.60 -14.89
C ASN A 69 0.32 0.69 -14.90
N VAL A 70 0.36 -0.39 -14.12
CA VAL A 70 1.41 -1.41 -14.25
C VAL A 70 1.19 -2.16 -15.55
N SER A 71 2.16 -2.10 -16.47
CA SER A 71 2.01 -2.70 -17.78
C SER A 71 1.97 -4.23 -17.73
N THR A 72 1.13 -4.84 -18.56
CA THR A 72 1.09 -6.29 -18.75
C THR A 72 2.47 -6.85 -19.12
N ASP A 73 3.24 -6.12 -19.92
CA ASP A 73 4.61 -6.50 -20.28
C ASP A 73 5.55 -6.55 -19.07
N CYS A 74 5.43 -5.59 -18.14
CA CYS A 74 6.18 -5.62 -16.89
C CYS A 74 5.83 -6.88 -16.09
N ILE A 75 4.54 -7.19 -15.94
CA ILE A 75 4.06 -8.37 -15.23
C ILE A 75 4.61 -9.64 -15.88
N ILE A 76 4.41 -9.83 -17.20
CA ILE A 76 4.90 -11.00 -17.93
C ILE A 76 6.41 -11.18 -17.75
N LYS A 77 7.20 -10.10 -17.88
CA LYS A 77 8.65 -10.16 -17.69
C LYS A 77 9.04 -10.55 -16.27
N CYS A 78 8.34 -10.04 -15.26
CA CYS A 78 8.61 -10.36 -13.85
C CYS A 78 8.31 -11.83 -13.55
N PHE A 79 7.20 -12.37 -14.06
CA PHE A 79 6.89 -13.80 -13.95
C PHE A 79 7.94 -14.66 -14.65
N ARG A 80 8.39 -14.28 -15.85
CA ARG A 80 9.48 -14.98 -16.54
C ARG A 80 10.79 -14.95 -15.76
N LYS A 81 11.17 -13.80 -15.18
CA LYS A 81 12.35 -13.68 -14.32
C LYS A 81 12.27 -14.55 -13.07
N ALA A 82 11.07 -14.72 -12.52
CA ALA A 82 10.80 -15.65 -11.43
C ALA A 82 10.78 -17.13 -11.86
N GLY A 83 11.06 -17.44 -13.13
CA GLY A 83 11.05 -18.80 -13.67
C GLY A 83 9.65 -19.34 -13.98
N ILE A 84 8.64 -18.47 -14.07
CA ILE A 84 7.24 -18.83 -14.29
C ILE A 84 6.82 -18.44 -15.72
N GLY A 85 6.54 -19.44 -16.56
CA GLY A 85 6.16 -19.28 -17.98
C GLY A 85 7.24 -19.77 -18.94
N GLU A 86 6.84 -20.33 -20.09
CA GLU A 86 7.73 -21.06 -21.02
C GLU A 86 8.95 -20.24 -21.47
N SER A 87 10.11 -20.93 -21.43
CA SER A 87 11.46 -20.43 -21.71
C SER A 87 11.67 -20.04 -23.17
N ILE A 88 11.99 -18.76 -23.45
CA ILE A 88 12.90 -18.35 -24.54
C ILE A 88 13.74 -17.14 -24.08
N CYS A 89 15.05 -17.24 -24.38
CA CYS A 89 16.17 -16.33 -24.17
C CYS A 89 15.84 -14.83 -24.01
N SER A 90 16.42 -14.27 -22.94
CA SER A 90 16.33 -12.88 -22.50
C SER A 90 16.89 -11.87 -23.51
N GLN A 91 16.16 -10.79 -23.73
CA GLN A 91 16.78 -9.48 -24.00
C GLN A 91 16.48 -8.55 -22.84
N GLU A 92 17.54 -7.93 -22.32
CA GLU A 92 17.48 -6.86 -21.33
C GLU A 92 16.85 -5.62 -21.95
N ILE A 93 15.79 -5.08 -21.33
CA ILE A 93 15.59 -3.63 -21.30
C ILE A 93 14.95 -3.24 -19.95
N ILE A 94 15.70 -2.44 -19.19
CA ILE A 94 15.22 -1.58 -18.11
C ILE A 94 14.41 -0.47 -18.79
N VAL A 95 13.09 -0.49 -18.66
CA VAL A 95 12.30 0.72 -18.98
C VAL A 95 11.64 1.18 -17.69
N ALA A 96 12.41 1.90 -16.88
CA ALA A 96 11.83 2.98 -16.09
C ALA A 96 11.71 4.16 -17.05
N PRO A 97 10.51 4.58 -17.48
CA PRO A 97 10.38 5.82 -18.21
C PRO A 97 10.80 6.98 -17.31
N GLU A 98 11.71 7.78 -17.87
CA GLU A 98 12.33 8.97 -17.30
C GLU A 98 11.31 9.84 -16.54
N PHE A 99 11.53 9.96 -15.24
CA PHE A 99 10.98 11.05 -14.48
C PHE A 99 12.18 11.75 -13.85
N PRO A 100 12.85 12.69 -14.53
CA PRO A 100 13.73 13.61 -13.84
C PRO A 100 12.84 14.65 -13.19
N ILE A 101 12.03 14.25 -12.19
CA ILE A 101 11.65 15.26 -11.21
C ILE A 101 12.91 15.42 -10.38
N THR A 102 13.62 16.52 -10.59
CA THR A 102 14.46 17.09 -9.54
C THR A 102 13.51 17.40 -8.37
N ILE A 103 13.20 16.38 -7.56
CA ILE A 103 12.40 16.55 -6.36
C ILE A 103 13.26 17.43 -5.45
N MET A 104 12.72 18.60 -5.08
CA MET A 104 13.24 19.55 -4.10
C MET A 104 14.70 19.29 -3.66
N ASN A 105 15.63 20.11 -4.16
CA ASN A 105 17.01 20.18 -3.67
C ASN A 105 17.79 18.85 -3.67
N GLY A 106 17.93 18.22 -4.84
CA GLY A 106 18.98 17.23 -5.09
C GLY A 106 18.64 15.77 -4.76
N MET A 107 17.38 15.45 -4.46
CA MET A 107 16.92 14.07 -4.35
C MET A 107 16.69 13.47 -5.74
N THR A 108 17.24 12.27 -5.96
CA THR A 108 17.00 11.51 -7.19
C THR A 108 15.69 10.74 -7.12
N THR A 109 15.17 10.38 -8.29
CA THR A 109 13.94 9.59 -8.42
C THR A 109 14.09 8.21 -7.76
N GLU A 110 15.25 7.58 -7.93
CA GLU A 110 15.60 6.29 -7.32
C GLU A 110 15.61 6.37 -5.79
N GLU A 111 16.21 7.42 -5.22
CA GLU A 111 16.21 7.65 -3.77
C GLU A 111 14.80 7.84 -3.23
N TYR A 112 13.95 8.59 -3.93
CA TYR A 112 12.56 8.76 -3.51
C TYR A 112 11.74 7.46 -3.58
N ILE A 113 11.95 6.65 -4.63
CA ILE A 113 11.25 5.37 -4.80
C ILE A 113 11.62 4.37 -3.70
N SER A 114 12.90 4.34 -3.33
CA SER A 114 13.48 3.38 -2.37
C SER A 114 13.46 3.86 -0.92
N PHE A 115 12.98 5.08 -0.65
CA PHE A 115 12.98 5.69 0.69
C PHE A 115 12.35 4.82 1.78
N ASP A 116 11.36 4.01 1.44
CA ASP A 116 10.62 3.14 2.37
C ASP A 116 11.12 1.68 2.39
N GLU A 117 12.18 1.32 1.67
CA GLU A 117 12.65 -0.08 1.60
C GLU A 117 13.07 -0.65 2.95
N ASN A 118 13.60 0.18 3.84
CA ASN A 118 14.03 -0.22 5.18
C ASN A 118 12.97 0.07 6.27
N LEU A 119 11.77 0.52 5.89
CA LEU A 119 10.71 0.76 6.85
C LEU A 119 10.09 -0.58 7.27
N PRO A 120 9.92 -0.86 8.58
CA PRO A 120 9.16 -2.03 9.00
C PRO A 120 7.73 -1.92 8.45
N ILE A 121 7.30 -2.95 7.72
CA ILE A 121 5.99 -2.98 7.04
C ILE A 121 4.86 -3.09 8.08
N CYS A 122 5.13 -3.81 9.17
CA CYS A 122 4.32 -3.89 10.38
C CYS A 122 5.29 -4.07 11.56
N ASP A 123 4.95 -3.51 12.73
CA ASP A 123 5.46 -4.06 13.99
C ASP A 123 5.03 -5.54 14.08
N GLU A 124 5.69 -6.36 14.92
CA GLU A 124 5.42 -7.80 15.11
C GLU A 124 3.95 -8.12 14.88
N ILE A 125 3.65 -9.11 14.04
CA ILE A 125 2.30 -9.56 13.71
C ILE A 125 1.54 -9.79 15.02
N VAL A 126 0.85 -8.76 15.50
CA VAL A 126 -0.18 -8.92 16.50
C VAL A 126 -1.27 -9.61 15.72
N ASP A 127 -1.37 -10.91 15.95
CA ASP A 127 -2.32 -11.84 15.33
C ASP A 127 -3.60 -11.09 14.92
N PHE A 128 -3.67 -10.74 13.64
CA PHE A 128 -4.62 -9.77 13.12
C PHE A 128 -6.05 -10.30 13.29
N GLU A 129 -6.19 -11.62 13.28
CA GLU A 129 -7.42 -12.33 13.62
C GLU A 129 -7.83 -12.06 15.07
N ASN A 130 -6.90 -12.19 16.03
CA ASN A 130 -7.16 -11.85 17.42
C ASN A 130 -7.48 -10.37 17.64
N TYR A 131 -6.81 -9.46 16.91
CA TYR A 131 -7.09 -8.03 16.99
C TYR A 131 -8.50 -7.68 16.48
N ILE A 132 -8.92 -8.27 15.35
CA ILE A 132 -10.27 -8.09 14.81
C ILE A 132 -11.31 -8.73 15.73
N MET A 133 -11.07 -9.95 16.21
CA MET A 133 -11.98 -10.64 17.13
C MET A 133 -12.16 -9.86 18.43
N GLN A 134 -11.09 -9.33 19.02
CA GLN A 134 -11.18 -8.49 20.22
C GLN A 134 -12.03 -7.23 19.98
N ARG A 135 -11.91 -6.59 18.81
CA ARG A 135 -12.75 -5.43 18.45
C ARG A 135 -14.22 -5.81 18.30
N ILE A 136 -14.51 -6.88 17.57
CA ILE A 136 -15.89 -7.35 17.36
C ILE A 136 -16.53 -7.73 18.70
N THR A 137 -15.82 -8.46 19.56
CA THR A 137 -16.34 -8.84 20.89
C THR A 137 -16.55 -7.66 21.84
N LYS A 138 -15.75 -6.61 21.71
CA LYS A 138 -15.90 -5.39 22.51
C LYS A 138 -17.17 -4.63 22.14
N ASP A 139 -17.45 -4.51 20.84
CA ASP A 139 -18.65 -3.84 20.35
C ASP A 139 -19.93 -4.65 20.64
N CYS A 140 -19.85 -5.99 20.75
CA CYS A 140 -20.99 -6.84 21.12
C CYS A 140 -21.36 -6.80 22.63
N ASN A 141 -20.46 -6.40 23.52
CA ASN A 141 -20.72 -6.40 24.96
C ASN A 141 -21.33 -5.10 25.50
N GLU A 142 -21.37 -4.02 24.71
CA GLU A 142 -21.98 -2.74 25.12
C GLU A 142 -23.51 -2.68 24.88
N GLU A 143 -24.10 -3.63 24.15
CA GLU A 143 -25.55 -3.65 23.86
C GLU A 143 -26.41 -4.55 24.80
N THR A 144 -25.84 -5.18 25.83
CA THR A 144 -26.59 -6.13 26.71
C THR A 144 -26.49 -5.85 28.21
N ILE A 145 -26.63 -4.58 28.63
CA ILE A 145 -27.06 -4.26 30.00
C ILE A 145 -28.05 -3.07 29.97
N ASP A 146 -29.29 -3.31 29.53
CA ASP A 146 -30.46 -2.63 30.11
C ASP A 146 -31.75 -3.40 29.78
N SER A 147 -31.96 -4.56 30.43
CA SER A 147 -33.29 -5.17 30.49
C SER A 147 -33.46 -6.07 31.70
N SER A 148 -33.55 -5.49 32.89
CA SER A 148 -34.26 -6.11 34.03
C SER A 148 -34.26 -5.20 35.26
N THR A 149 -35.29 -4.37 35.38
CA THR A 149 -35.90 -4.15 36.71
C THR A 149 -37.28 -4.78 36.67
N GLU A 150 -37.34 -6.00 37.20
CA GLU A 150 -38.56 -6.71 37.56
C GLU A 150 -39.39 -5.88 38.54
N SER A 151 -40.67 -5.79 38.23
CA SER A 151 -41.76 -5.48 39.13
C SER A 151 -42.02 -6.68 40.06
N GLU A 152 -41.98 -6.46 41.36
CA GLU A 152 -42.70 -7.29 42.34
C GLU A 152 -43.66 -6.40 43.15
N GLU A 153 -44.91 -6.86 43.21
CA GLU A 153 -46.05 -6.34 43.97
C GLU A 153 -46.01 -6.81 45.45
N GLU A 154 -46.95 -6.27 46.24
CA GLU A 154 -47.31 -6.50 47.66
C GLU A 154 -46.55 -5.62 48.67
N GLU A 155 -47.17 -4.83 49.57
CA GLU A 155 -48.41 -5.03 50.33
C GLU A 155 -48.88 -3.67 50.94
N LEU A 156 -50.17 -3.32 50.81
CA LEU A 156 -51.07 -2.74 51.85
C LEU A 156 -52.43 -2.27 51.28
#